data_AF-A0A1N6ZLC0-F1
#
_entry.id   AF-A0A1N6ZLC0-F1
#
_cell.length_a   1.000
_cell.length_b   1.000
_cell.length_c   1.000
_cell.angle_alpha   90.00
_cell.angle_beta   90.00
_cell.angle_gamma   90.00
#
_symmetry.space_group_name_H-M   'P 1'
#
loop_
_entity.id
_entity.type
_entity.pdbx_description
1 polymer ?
#
loop_
_entity_poly.entity_id
_entity_poly.type
_entity_poly.pdbx_seq_one_letter_code
_entity_poly.pdbx_strand_id
1 'polypeptide(L)' 'MTEIYQRLESELEEKGEIMVKTAGGEELELHTHNVEFEEDPYIKIEADDEVHWVDANHIAHYWIHEEI' A
#
# COMPACT_ATOMS: atom_id res chain seq x y z
N MET A 1 2.47 6.55 -14.65
CA MET A 1 2.58 6.21 -13.24
C MET A 1 2.17 7.41 -12.41
N THR A 2 1.32 7.21 -11.43
CA THR A 2 0.83 8.22 -10.50
C THR A 2 1.90 8.53 -9.45
N GLU A 3 1.93 9.77 -8.95
CA GLU A 3 2.92 10.19 -7.95
C GLU A 3 2.80 9.38 -6.65
N ILE A 4 1.56 9.08 -6.24
CA ILE A 4 1.28 8.31 -5.03
C ILE A 4 1.73 6.85 -5.17
N TYR A 5 1.52 6.21 -6.33
CA TYR A 5 1.97 4.84 -6.58
C TYR A 5 3.48 4.71 -6.41
N GLN A 6 4.25 5.58 -7.09
CA GLN A 6 5.71 5.60 -7.00
C GLN A 6 6.21 5.86 -5.58
N ARG A 7 5.51 6.74 -4.86
CA ARG A 7 5.85 7.08 -3.48
C ARG A 7 5.66 5.88 -2.56
N LEU A 8 4.54 5.18 -2.66
CA LEU A 8 4.25 4.00 -1.86
C LEU A 8 5.24 2.87 -2.14
N GLU A 9 5.56 2.63 -3.42
CA GLU A 9 6.56 1.62 -3.81
C GLU A 9 7.93 1.93 -3.20
N SER A 10 8.41 3.17 -3.36
CA SER A 10 9.71 3.59 -2.85
C SER A 10 9.80 3.54 -1.32
N GLU A 11 8.75 3.99 -0.62
CA GLU A 11 8.72 3.99 0.85
C GLU A 11 8.60 2.56 1.40
N LEU A 12 7.82 1.69 0.77
CA LEU A 12 7.74 0.28 1.16
C LEU A 12 9.09 -0.42 0.96
N GLU A 13 9.78 -0.16 -0.15
CA GLU A 13 11.13 -0.69 -0.40
C GLU A 13 12.13 -0.19 0.65
N GLU A 14 12.06 1.09 1.04
CA GLU A 14 13.01 1.68 2.00
C GLU A 14 12.73 1.24 3.45
N LYS A 15 11.46 1.19 3.85
CA LYS A 15 11.06 1.00 5.26
C LYS A 15 10.68 -0.44 5.60
N GLY A 16 10.36 -1.26 4.60
CA GLY A 16 9.91 -2.63 4.78
C GLY A 16 8.41 -2.77 5.05
N GLU A 17 7.81 -1.75 5.68
CA GLU A 17 6.41 -1.73 6.07
C GLU A 17 5.83 -0.29 6.07
N ILE A 18 4.61 -0.14 5.55
CA ILE A 18 3.84 1.12 5.59
C ILE A 18 2.35 0.83 5.84
N MET A 19 1.63 1.81 6.36
CA MET A 19 0.18 1.80 6.43
C MET A 19 -0.42 2.70 5.36
N VAL A 20 -1.54 2.29 4.76
CA VAL A 20 -2.33 3.12 3.85
C VAL A 20 -3.76 3.24 4.34
N LYS A 21 -4.38 4.40 4.08
CA LYS A 21 -5.80 4.64 4.30
C LYS A 21 -6.49 4.92 2.98
N THR A 22 -7.49 4.13 2.62
CA THR A 22 -8.29 4.33 1.41
C THR A 22 -9.27 5.50 1.60
N ALA A 23 -9.79 6.04 0.50
CA ALA A 23 -10.82 7.07 0.52
C ALA A 23 -12.13 6.59 1.20
N GLY A 24 -12.36 5.28 1.25
CA GLY A 24 -13.46 4.66 1.99
C GLY A 24 -13.23 4.62 3.52
N GLY A 25 -12.02 4.93 3.97
CA GLY A 25 -11.64 4.93 5.37
C GLY A 25 -11.05 3.62 5.88
N GLU A 26 -10.91 2.61 5.01
CA GLU A 26 -10.23 1.35 5.33
C GLU A 26 -8.73 1.60 5.50
N GLU A 27 -8.13 0.93 6.47
CA GLU A 27 -6.70 0.99 6.74
C GLU A 27 -6.10 -0.37 6.44
N LEU A 28 -5.05 -0.40 5.60
CA LEU A 28 -4.38 -1.60 5.17
C LEU A 28 -2.89 -1.49 5.49
N GLU A 29 -2.33 -2.59 5.97
CA GLU A 29 -0.92 -2.73 6.30
C GLU A 29 -0.20 -3.39 5.11
N LEU A 30 0.82 -2.71 4.60
CA LEU A 30 1.60 -3.13 3.44
C LEU A 30 2.98 -3.55 3.94
N HIS A 31 3.36 -4.77 3.62
CA HIS A 31 4.67 -5.35 3.88
C HIS A 31 5.33 -5.76 2.56
N THR A 32 6.65 -5.67 2.48
CA THR A 32 7.43 -6.09 1.29
C THR A 32 7.14 -7.52 0.82
N HIS A 33 6.65 -8.41 1.69
CA HIS A 33 6.36 -9.80 1.36
C HIS A 33 4.89 -10.08 0.99
N ASN A 34 3.99 -9.10 1.16
CA ASN A 34 2.57 -9.28 0.94
C ASN A 34 1.98 -8.31 -0.11
N VAL A 35 2.81 -7.45 -0.69
CA VAL A 35 2.42 -6.47 -1.71
C VAL A 35 3.06 -6.77 -3.06
N GLU A 36 2.26 -6.72 -4.11
CA GLU A 36 2.70 -6.70 -5.50
C GLU A 36 2.23 -5.39 -6.16
N PHE A 37 3.18 -4.60 -6.66
CA PHE A 37 2.97 -3.38 -7.45
C PHE A 37 2.80 -3.80 -8.93
N GLU A 38 1.55 -3.72 -9.43
CA GLU A 38 1.15 -4.23 -10.76
C GLU A 38 1.19 -3.13 -11.84
N GLU A 39 0.42 -3.23 -12.93
CA GLU A 39 0.27 -2.10 -13.84
C GLU A 39 -0.38 -0.92 -13.11
N ASP A 40 0.31 0.23 -13.09
CA ASP A 40 -0.17 1.45 -12.45
C ASP A 40 -1.63 1.76 -12.86
N PRO A 41 -2.54 2.04 -11.90
CA PRO A 41 -2.29 2.36 -10.48
C PRO A 41 -2.54 1.19 -9.50
N TYR A 42 -2.57 -0.06 -9.97
CA TYR A 42 -3.08 -1.18 -9.18
C TYR A 42 -2.03 -1.78 -8.25
N ILE A 43 -2.43 -2.03 -7.01
CA ILE A 43 -1.64 -2.69 -5.98
C ILE A 43 -2.43 -3.90 -5.50
N LYS A 44 -1.79 -5.07 -5.51
CA LYS A 44 -2.35 -6.30 -4.96
C LYS A 44 -1.74 -6.54 -3.58
N ILE A 45 -2.59 -6.78 -2.59
CA ILE A 45 -2.20 -7.01 -1.20
C ILE A 45 -2.77 -8.36 -0.75
N GLU A 46 -1.91 -9.30 -0.39
CA GLU A 46 -2.26 -10.62 0.15
C GLU A 46 -2.29 -10.53 1.68
N ALA A 47 -3.47 -10.69 2.29
CA ALA A 47 -3.63 -10.60 3.75
C ALA A 47 -4.36 -11.86 4.25
N ASP A 48 -3.68 -12.67 5.05
CA ASP A 48 -4.17 -13.95 5.56
C ASP A 48 -4.79 -14.85 4.46
N ASP A 49 -6.12 -14.95 4.42
CA ASP A 49 -6.90 -15.75 3.47
C ASP A 49 -7.61 -14.89 2.39
N GLU A 50 -7.30 -13.60 2.30
CA GLU A 50 -7.92 -12.63 1.40
C GLU A 50 -6.91 -11.93 0.49
N VAL A 51 -7.38 -11.48 -0.68
CA VAL A 51 -6.61 -10.66 -1.62
C VAL A 51 -7.35 -9.36 -1.84
N HIS A 52 -6.71 -8.24 -1.50
CA HIS A 52 -7.22 -6.90 -1.73
C HIS A 52 -6.60 -6.31 -2.99
N TRP A 53 -7.47 -5.77 -3.86
CA TRP A 53 -7.05 -4.96 -5.01
C TRP A 53 -7.29 -3.50 -4.70
N VAL A 54 -6.23 -2.72 -4.67
CA VAL A 54 -6.26 -1.29 -4.34
C VAL A 54 -5.85 -0.47 -5.55
N ASP A 55 -6.66 0.52 -5.90
CA ASP A 55 -6.27 1.58 -6.84
C ASP A 55 -5.56 2.68 -6.05
N ALA A 56 -4.28 2.91 -6.34
CA ALA A 56 -3.46 3.90 -5.64
C ALA A 56 -4.05 5.33 -5.71
N ASN A 57 -4.87 5.65 -6.73
CA ASN A 57 -5.56 6.93 -6.81
C ASN A 57 -6.63 7.13 -5.74
N HIS A 58 -7.09 6.04 -5.12
CA HIS A 58 -8.06 6.05 -4.04
C HIS A 58 -7.40 5.93 -2.66
N ILE A 59 -6.09 6.11 -2.55
CA ILE A 59 -5.38 6.25 -1.28
C ILE A 59 -5.48 7.70 -0.82
N ALA A 60 -6.09 7.90 0.34
CA ALA A 60 -6.26 9.22 0.95
C ALA A 60 -5.03 9.63 1.77
N HIS A 61 -4.33 8.67 2.38
CA HIS A 61 -3.17 8.92 3.24
C HIS A 61 -2.28 7.68 3.40
N TYR A 62 -1.01 7.87 3.74
CA TYR A 62 -0.09 6.79 4.13
C TYR A 62 0.86 7.27 5.25
N TRP A 63 1.36 6.34 6.06
CA TRP A 63 2.34 6.61 7.12
C TRP A 63 3.23 5.39 7.37
N ILE A 64 4.38 5.58 8.02
CA ILE A 64 5.28 4.49 8.41
C ILE A 64 4.73 3.84 9.68
N HIS A 65 4.62 2.51 9.69
CA HIS A 65 4.28 1.78 10.90
C HIS A 65 5.51 1.76 11.83
N GLU A 66 5.48 2.53 12.92
CA GLU A 66 6.49 2.42 13.99
C GLU A 66 5.87 1.58 15.12
N GLU A 67 6.32 0.34 15.29
CA GLU A 67 6.05 -0.41 16.53
C GLU A 67 6.72 0.34 17.70
N ILE A 68 5.91 0.81 18.66
CA ILE A 68 6.37 1.53 19.88
C ILE A 68 6.91 0.55 20.91
#